data_AF-A0A3B0YEV6-F1
#
_entry.id   AF-A0A3B0YEV6-F1
#
_cell.length_a   1.000
_cell.length_b   1.000
_cell.length_c   1.000
_cell.angle_alpha   90.00
_cell.angle_beta   90.00
_cell.angle_gamma   90.00
#
_symmetry.space_group_name_H-M   'P 1'
#
loop_
_entity.id
_entity.type
_entity.pdbx_description
1 polymer ?
#
loop_
_entity_poly.entity_id
_entity_poly.type
_entity_poly.pdbx_seq_one_letter_code
_entity_poly.pdbx_strand_id
1 'polypeptide(L)'
;MTTNTAILNFRNIAQAGLGAPLLLVAMLAMIIIPLPPIALDMFFTFNITLSLVVLMVTIYALRPLDFGVFPTVLLVATLLRLALNVASTRVVLLNGHTGTGAAGKVIESFGDFVVGGNYAVGLVVFAILVIINFVVVTKGAGRVSEVSARFTLDAMPGKQMAIDADMNAGVITQDEARIRREDIGREADFYGSMDGASKFVRGDAIASILILFINIIGGLAIGTMQFDMDFGDAMRNYTLLTIGDGLVAQIPSLVLSSATAIIVTRVSGSNKMSEQVFDQLFSNPMVLGVSSGIIGFMGLVPGMPNVAFLTLGIAGGSATYYVWKRQQQELLPAEAAPVSEEIPAEARDLSWEDVGPVDIIGLEVGYRLIPLVDRSQGGQMMDRIKGVRKKLSQELGFLVQPVHIRDNLELAPNAYRILLMGVPVGEADIYPDRDLAINPGRVFGTIQGIETRDPAFGLEAAWISSSERDNAQTLGYTVVDASTVVATHLSELLQLHAHELIGHEEVQQLLDVLAKAAPKLVEDLVPGTLSIGVVLKVLQNLLEERIPVRDMRTIAEILAETGSRSQDTGALTAAVRVALGRSIIQHINGMGSEVQVITLDPSLEQILQTSIQSLSEGGAGIEPGLAERMHRSLTE
;
A
#
# COMPACT_ATOMS: atom_id res chain seq x y z
N MET A 1 53.12 -7.47 20.54
CA MET A 1 52.30 -7.73 21.76
C MET A 1 51.57 -6.48 22.29
N THR A 2 51.89 -5.27 21.84
CA THR A 2 51.31 -4.00 22.32
C THR A 2 49.99 -3.58 21.65
N THR A 3 49.67 -4.10 20.46
CA THR A 3 48.45 -3.74 19.70
C THR A 3 47.20 -4.47 20.17
N ASN A 4 47.33 -5.74 20.61
CA ASN A 4 46.17 -6.51 21.10
C ASN A 4 45.67 -6.03 22.47
N THR A 5 46.54 -5.52 23.33
CA THR A 5 46.16 -4.94 24.63
C THR A 5 45.42 -3.62 24.49
N ALA A 6 45.74 -2.80 23.48
CA ALA A 6 45.02 -1.55 23.20
C ALA A 6 43.57 -1.81 22.74
N ILE A 7 43.36 -2.79 21.85
CA ILE A 7 42.03 -3.14 21.33
C ILE A 7 41.15 -3.76 22.43
N LEU A 8 41.73 -4.62 23.29
CA LEU A 8 41.03 -5.20 24.44
C LEU A 8 40.64 -4.14 25.48
N ASN A 9 41.52 -3.17 25.76
CA ASN A 9 41.21 -2.06 26.66
C ASN A 9 40.14 -1.13 26.09
N PHE A 10 40.14 -0.85 24.79
CA PHE A 10 39.11 -0.01 24.14
C PHE A 10 37.72 -0.65 24.26
N ARG A 11 37.64 -1.98 24.09
CA ARG A 11 36.40 -2.74 24.23
C ARG A 11 35.89 -2.76 25.67
N ASN A 12 36.78 -2.87 26.66
CA ASN A 12 36.44 -2.80 28.08
C ASN A 12 36.01 -1.40 28.53
N ILE A 13 36.63 -0.33 28.00
CA ILE A 13 36.23 1.07 28.27
C ILE A 13 34.87 1.38 27.64
N ALA A 14 34.60 0.86 26.45
CA ALA A 14 33.29 0.97 25.79
C ALA A 14 32.20 0.21 26.57
N GLN A 15 32.50 -0.98 27.11
CA GLN A 15 31.59 -1.75 27.96
C GLN A 15 31.33 -1.11 29.34
N ALA A 16 32.27 -0.31 29.85
CA ALA A 16 32.12 0.43 31.10
C ALA A 16 31.31 1.74 30.98
N GLY A 17 30.75 2.07 29.80
CA GLY A 17 29.95 3.28 29.57
C GLY A 17 30.76 4.59 29.51
N LEU A 18 32.10 4.52 29.55
CA LEU A 18 33.00 5.68 29.58
C LEU A 18 33.30 6.28 28.19
N GLY A 19 32.81 5.66 27.11
CA GLY A 19 33.12 6.08 25.74
C GLY A 19 32.62 7.48 25.37
N ALA A 20 31.38 7.83 25.71
CA ALA A 20 30.80 9.14 25.35
C ALA A 20 31.46 10.32 26.10
N PRO A 21 31.68 10.27 27.43
CA PRO A 21 32.45 11.30 28.14
C PRO A 21 33.86 11.50 27.59
N LEU A 22 34.56 10.41 27.26
CA LEU A 22 35.93 10.46 26.76
C LEU A 22 35.99 11.07 25.36
N LEU A 23 35.01 10.77 24.50
CA LEU A 23 34.85 11.40 23.19
C LEU A 23 34.59 12.91 23.33
N LEU A 24 33.74 13.33 24.27
CA LEU A 24 33.45 14.74 24.51
C LEU A 24 34.67 15.51 25.03
N VAL A 25 35.43 14.92 25.96
CA VAL A 25 36.71 15.48 26.42
C VAL A 25 37.72 15.57 25.27
N ALA A 26 37.78 14.56 24.41
CA ALA A 26 38.66 14.58 23.23
C ALA A 26 38.27 15.72 22.26
N MET A 27 36.98 15.94 21.99
CA MET A 27 36.51 17.06 21.15
C MET A 27 36.86 18.42 21.76
N LEU A 28 36.68 18.61 23.07
CA LEU A 28 37.06 19.85 23.76
C LEU A 28 38.58 20.08 23.74
N ALA A 29 39.36 19.03 23.99
CA ALA A 29 40.82 19.09 23.91
C ALA A 29 41.28 19.50 22.51
N MET A 30 40.59 19.03 21.47
CA MET A 30 40.89 19.35 20.08
C MET A 30 40.68 20.84 19.73
N ILE A 31 39.71 21.49 20.37
CA ILE A 31 39.46 22.92 20.22
C ILE A 31 40.56 23.76 20.93
N ILE A 32 41.02 23.30 22.09
CA ILE A 32 41.94 24.05 22.95
C ILE A 32 43.41 23.83 22.57
N ILE A 33 43.78 22.63 22.14
CA ILE A 33 45.17 22.22 21.88
C ILE A 33 45.42 22.23 20.37
N PRO A 34 46.49 22.90 19.89
CA PRO A 34 46.83 22.88 18.48
C PRO A 34 47.21 21.47 18.03
N LEU A 35 46.51 20.95 17.02
CA LEU A 35 46.77 19.63 16.48
C LEU A 35 47.90 19.66 15.45
N PRO A 36 48.76 18.62 15.42
CA PRO A 36 49.72 18.45 14.32
C PRO A 36 48.98 18.13 13.01
N PRO A 37 49.50 18.56 11.84
CA PRO A 37 48.85 18.34 10.53
C PRO A 37 48.47 16.88 10.24
N ILE A 38 49.31 15.92 10.66
CA ILE A 38 49.04 14.48 10.48
C ILE A 38 47.79 14.03 11.26
N ALA A 39 47.57 14.57 12.47
CA ALA A 39 46.38 14.23 13.25
C ALA A 39 45.11 14.83 12.61
N LEU A 40 45.20 16.05 12.07
CA LEU A 40 44.09 16.66 11.32
C LEU A 40 43.73 15.82 10.09
N ASP A 41 44.71 15.44 9.28
CA ASP A 41 44.49 14.58 8.11
C ASP A 41 43.81 13.26 8.50
N MET A 42 44.24 12.63 9.59
CA MET A 42 43.65 11.39 10.10
C MET A 42 42.20 11.58 10.56
N PHE A 43 41.92 12.62 11.33
CA PHE A 43 40.56 12.88 11.84
C PHE A 43 39.59 13.32 10.74
N PHE A 44 40.04 14.11 9.75
CA PHE A 44 39.22 14.45 8.58
C PHE A 44 38.91 13.22 7.73
N THR A 45 39.93 12.40 7.44
CA THR A 45 39.73 11.14 6.72
C THR A 45 38.79 10.20 7.46
N PHE A 46 38.93 10.11 8.79
CA PHE A 46 38.02 9.35 9.65
C PHE A 46 36.60 9.90 9.58
N ASN A 47 36.42 11.22 9.64
CA ASN A 47 35.09 11.85 9.56
C ASN A 47 34.40 11.56 8.21
N ILE A 48 35.12 11.67 7.09
CA ILE A 48 34.63 11.30 5.75
C ILE A 48 34.23 9.82 5.71
N THR A 49 35.10 8.95 6.21
CA THR A 49 34.84 7.49 6.24
C THR A 49 33.63 7.17 7.10
N LEU A 50 33.50 7.79 8.27
CA LEU A 50 32.35 7.64 9.16
C LEU A 50 31.05 8.05 8.46
N SER A 51 31.03 9.19 7.77
CA SER A 51 29.86 9.64 7.01
C SER A 51 29.47 8.67 5.90
N LEU A 52 30.45 8.13 5.15
CA LEU A 52 30.18 7.13 4.11
C LEU A 52 29.64 5.82 4.68
N VAL A 53 30.20 5.33 5.79
CA VAL A 53 29.68 4.16 6.49
C VAL A 53 28.23 4.39 6.94
N VAL A 54 27.95 5.55 7.53
CA VAL A 54 26.59 5.93 7.94
C VAL A 54 25.63 5.93 6.75
N LEU A 55 26.02 6.54 5.62
CA LEU A 55 25.21 6.53 4.40
C LEU A 55 24.94 5.10 3.90
N MET A 56 25.95 4.23 3.91
CA MET A 56 25.78 2.83 3.48
C MET A 56 24.84 2.07 4.40
N VAL A 57 24.99 2.19 5.73
CA VAL A 57 24.07 1.58 6.70
C VAL A 57 22.65 2.07 6.46
N THR A 58 22.46 3.37 6.22
CA THR A 58 21.15 3.95 5.90
C THR A 58 20.55 3.41 4.60
N ILE A 59 21.36 3.15 3.55
CA ILE A 59 20.87 2.60 2.27
C ILE A 59 20.43 1.14 2.45
N TYR A 60 21.17 0.35 3.21
CA TYR A 60 20.92 -1.09 3.39
C TYR A 60 19.95 -1.44 4.52
N ALA A 61 19.67 -0.53 5.45
CA ALA A 61 18.64 -0.71 6.47
C ALA A 61 17.26 -0.94 5.80
N LEU A 62 16.49 -1.94 6.26
CA LEU A 62 15.16 -2.22 5.71
C LEU A 62 14.14 -1.24 6.26
N ARG A 63 14.19 -0.97 7.57
CA ARG A 63 13.31 -0.03 8.27
C ARG A 63 14.12 1.05 9.00
N PRO A 64 13.57 2.26 9.20
CA PRO A 64 14.25 3.30 9.97
C PRO A 64 14.70 2.85 11.37
N LEU A 65 13.88 2.05 12.05
CA LEU A 65 14.14 1.54 13.39
C LEU A 65 15.31 0.55 13.47
N ASP A 66 15.66 -0.12 12.37
CA ASP A 66 16.80 -1.04 12.34
C ASP A 66 18.13 -0.29 12.58
N PHE A 67 18.15 1.02 12.33
CA PHE A 67 19.26 1.92 12.67
C PHE A 67 18.87 2.98 13.71
N GLY A 68 18.26 2.55 14.82
CA GLY A 68 17.75 3.44 15.88
C GLY A 68 18.79 4.39 16.52
N VAL A 69 20.09 4.09 16.44
CA VAL A 69 21.18 4.96 16.96
C VAL A 69 21.57 6.10 16.01
N PHE A 70 20.95 6.20 14.83
CA PHE A 70 21.25 7.21 13.83
C PHE A 70 21.22 8.67 14.36
N PRO A 71 20.25 9.12 15.19
CA PRO A 71 20.25 10.49 15.74
C PRO A 71 21.50 10.82 16.54
N THR A 72 21.94 9.88 17.37
CA THR A 72 23.13 10.03 18.21
C THR A 72 24.39 10.06 17.36
N VAL A 73 24.49 9.17 16.36
CA VAL A 73 25.63 9.16 15.44
C VAL A 73 25.70 10.46 14.63
N LEU A 74 24.56 10.98 14.16
CA LEU A 74 24.48 12.25 13.45
C LEU A 74 24.98 13.40 14.32
N LEU A 75 24.54 13.47 15.59
CA LEU A 75 24.97 14.50 16.55
C LEU A 75 26.47 14.40 16.85
N VAL A 76 27.00 13.20 17.08
CA VAL A 76 28.44 13.02 17.34
C VAL A 76 29.28 13.39 16.12
N ALA A 77 28.85 12.99 14.92
CA ALA A 77 29.56 13.29 13.69
C ALA A 77 29.54 14.79 13.34
N THR A 78 28.45 15.51 13.64
CA THR A 78 28.39 16.97 13.48
C THR A 78 29.27 17.68 14.50
N LEU A 79 29.25 17.27 15.77
CA LEU A 79 30.12 17.87 16.81
C LEU A 79 31.61 17.64 16.53
N LEU A 80 31.98 16.44 16.10
CA LEU A 80 33.36 16.12 15.70
C LEU A 80 33.80 17.00 14.52
N ARG A 81 32.93 17.19 13.53
CA ARG A 81 33.19 18.07 12.37
C ARG A 81 33.38 19.52 12.80
N LEU A 82 32.50 20.04 13.66
CA LEU A 82 32.61 21.41 14.17
C LEU A 82 33.92 21.61 14.94
N ALA A 83 34.29 20.64 15.79
CA ALA A 83 35.57 20.67 16.49
C ALA A 83 36.75 20.64 15.51
N LEU A 84 36.67 19.84 14.43
CA LEU A 84 37.68 19.78 13.37
C LEU A 84 37.83 21.10 12.64
N ASN A 85 36.72 21.75 12.28
CA ASN A 85 36.75 23.05 11.61
C ASN A 85 37.37 24.14 12.50
N VAL A 86 37.13 24.11 13.81
CA VAL A 86 37.76 25.05 14.75
C VAL A 86 39.26 24.77 14.90
N ALA A 87 39.64 23.49 15.01
CA ALA A 87 41.04 23.08 15.11
C ALA A 87 41.84 23.40 13.83
N SER A 88 41.27 23.13 12.66
CA SER A 88 41.88 23.40 11.36
C SER A 88 41.99 24.90 11.10
N THR A 89 40.95 25.68 11.39
CA THR A 89 40.95 27.15 11.32
C THR A 89 42.13 27.74 12.07
N ARG A 90 42.39 27.25 13.30
CA ARG A 90 43.53 27.72 14.08
C ARG A 90 44.86 27.40 13.40
N VAL A 91 45.02 26.20 12.84
CA VAL A 91 46.24 25.81 12.13
C VAL A 91 46.41 26.60 10.84
N VAL A 92 45.32 26.83 10.08
CA VAL A 92 45.30 27.68 8.87
C VAL A 92 45.73 29.10 9.21
N LEU A 93 45.15 29.73 10.24
CA LEU A 93 45.48 31.10 10.63
C LEU A 93 46.90 31.24 11.18
N LEU A 94 47.35 30.30 12.03
CA LEU A 94 48.68 30.35 12.64
C LEU A 94 49.81 29.99 11.67
N ASN A 95 49.63 28.97 10.85
CA ASN A 95 50.70 28.39 10.03
C ASN A 95 50.53 28.62 8.53
N GLY A 96 49.42 29.20 8.06
CA GLY A 96 49.14 29.40 6.62
C GLY A 96 50.16 30.26 5.88
N HIS A 97 50.91 31.11 6.59
CA HIS A 97 52.03 31.88 6.05
C HIS A 97 53.21 31.00 5.59
N THR A 98 53.32 29.77 6.13
CA THR A 98 54.42 28.83 5.80
C THR A 98 54.21 28.07 4.49
N GLY A 99 53.03 28.18 3.86
CA GLY A 99 52.70 27.56 2.57
C GLY A 99 51.35 26.83 2.55
N THR A 100 50.97 26.32 1.38
CA THR A 100 49.68 25.63 1.13
C THR A 100 49.54 24.28 1.84
N GLY A 101 50.64 23.64 2.25
CA GLY A 101 50.63 22.38 3.00
C GLY A 101 50.55 22.53 4.52
N ALA A 102 50.45 23.76 5.04
CA ALA A 102 50.57 24.05 6.48
C ALA A 102 49.45 23.43 7.35
N ALA A 103 48.28 23.16 6.77
CA ALA A 103 47.11 22.64 7.47
C ALA A 103 46.88 21.12 7.27
N GLY A 104 47.80 20.42 6.61
CA GLY A 104 47.66 19.00 6.28
C GLY A 104 47.48 18.76 4.79
N LYS A 105 47.81 17.53 4.35
CA LYS A 105 47.79 17.14 2.94
C LYS A 105 46.38 16.95 2.42
N VAL A 106 45.43 16.58 3.29
CA VAL A 106 44.03 16.40 2.90
C VAL A 106 43.45 17.75 2.47
N ILE A 107 43.59 18.78 3.32
CA ILE A 107 43.12 20.14 3.01
C ILE A 107 43.76 20.67 1.72
N GLU A 108 45.07 20.55 1.58
CA GLU A 108 45.80 20.99 0.38
C GLU A 108 45.27 20.30 -0.89
N SER A 109 45.14 18.97 -0.86
CA SER A 109 44.68 18.18 -2.01
C SER A 109 43.25 18.52 -2.44
N PHE A 110 42.35 18.73 -1.48
CA PHE A 110 40.97 19.14 -1.78
C PHE A 110 40.89 20.58 -2.30
N GLY A 111 41.73 21.48 -1.78
CA GLY A 111 41.84 22.86 -2.27
C GLY A 111 42.31 22.90 -3.73
N ASP A 112 43.39 22.18 -4.04
CA ASP A 112 43.92 22.12 -5.40
C ASP A 112 42.95 21.49 -6.41
N PHE A 113 42.20 20.46 -5.99
CA PHE A 113 41.22 19.79 -6.84
C PHE A 113 40.12 20.75 -7.35
N VAL A 114 39.64 21.67 -6.51
CA VAL A 114 38.57 22.61 -6.88
C VAL A 114 39.10 23.88 -7.54
N VAL A 115 40.29 24.33 -7.16
CA VAL A 115 40.90 25.54 -7.73
C VAL A 115 41.36 25.31 -9.17
N GLY A 116 41.86 24.11 -9.52
CA GLY A 116 42.24 23.78 -10.91
C GLY A 116 43.26 24.73 -11.53
N GLY A 117 44.06 25.42 -10.70
CA GLY A 117 45.01 26.46 -11.11
C GLY A 117 44.45 27.89 -11.22
N ASN A 118 43.15 28.11 -11.05
CA ASN A 118 42.54 29.45 -11.05
C ASN A 118 41.73 29.71 -9.76
N TYR A 119 42.31 30.50 -8.86
CA TYR A 119 41.74 30.82 -7.55
C TYR A 119 40.36 31.50 -7.61
N ALA A 120 40.13 32.35 -8.61
CA ALA A 120 38.83 33.01 -8.79
C ALA A 120 37.74 32.00 -9.18
N VAL A 121 38.04 31.08 -10.09
CA VAL A 121 37.11 29.99 -10.47
C VAL A 121 36.87 29.06 -9.29
N GLY A 122 37.93 28.69 -8.56
CA GLY A 122 37.83 27.87 -7.35
C GLY A 122 36.90 28.47 -6.30
N LEU A 123 37.00 29.78 -6.04
CA LEU A 123 36.14 30.49 -5.11
C LEU A 123 34.66 30.47 -5.55
N VAL A 124 34.38 30.65 -6.85
CA VAL A 124 33.01 30.58 -7.40
C VAL A 124 32.44 29.18 -7.29
N VAL A 125 33.18 28.15 -7.70
CA VAL A 125 32.75 26.75 -7.61
C VAL A 125 32.50 26.36 -6.15
N PHE A 126 33.39 26.76 -5.25
CA PHE A 126 33.24 26.52 -3.83
C PHE A 126 32.00 27.22 -3.25
N ALA A 127 31.76 28.49 -3.60
CA ALA A 127 30.56 29.22 -3.18
C ALA A 127 29.26 28.52 -3.64
N ILE A 128 29.22 27.99 -4.86
CA ILE A 128 28.08 27.21 -5.37
C ILE A 128 27.91 25.93 -4.52
N LEU A 129 28.98 25.19 -4.23
CA LEU A 129 28.90 23.98 -3.40
C LEU A 129 28.39 24.27 -1.98
N VAL A 130 28.81 25.39 -1.39
CA VAL A 130 28.31 25.87 -0.09
C VAL A 130 26.83 26.19 -0.16
N ILE A 131 26.39 26.92 -1.18
CA ILE A 131 24.98 27.28 -1.38
C ILE A 131 24.13 26.02 -1.56
N ILE A 132 24.53 25.08 -2.41
CA ILE A 132 23.78 23.85 -2.68
C ILE A 132 23.63 23.05 -1.38
N ASN A 133 24.72 22.80 -0.66
CA ASN A 133 24.66 22.04 0.57
C ASN A 133 23.78 22.73 1.63
N PHE A 134 23.92 24.04 1.85
CA PHE A 134 23.15 24.72 2.89
C PHE A 134 21.68 24.93 2.50
N VAL A 135 21.44 25.58 1.36
CA VAL A 135 20.09 26.04 0.94
C VAL A 135 19.23 24.88 0.47
N VAL A 136 19.81 23.92 -0.25
CA VAL A 136 19.06 22.81 -0.85
C VAL A 136 19.08 21.60 0.07
N VAL A 137 20.27 21.11 0.43
CA VAL A 137 20.37 19.79 1.08
C VAL A 137 20.09 19.87 2.57
N THR A 138 20.83 20.67 3.34
CA THR A 138 20.69 20.78 4.79
C THR A 138 19.32 21.32 5.18
N LYS A 139 18.87 22.40 4.53
CA LYS A 139 17.53 22.98 4.80
C LYS A 139 16.40 22.08 4.32
N GLY A 140 16.59 21.37 3.19
CA GLY A 140 15.62 20.40 2.68
C GLY A 140 15.47 19.20 3.61
N ALA A 141 16.58 18.55 3.96
CA ALA A 141 16.61 17.42 4.90
C ALA A 141 16.03 17.80 6.28
N GLY A 142 16.34 18.99 6.79
CA GLY A 142 15.76 19.49 8.04
C GLY A 142 14.24 19.62 7.98
N ARG A 143 13.69 20.19 6.90
CA ARG A 143 12.24 20.31 6.72
C ARG A 143 11.54 18.96 6.59
N VAL A 144 12.14 18.03 5.84
CA VAL A 144 11.61 16.68 5.69
C VAL A 144 11.61 15.96 7.05
N SER A 145 12.71 16.06 7.81
CA SER A 145 12.81 15.53 9.17
C SER A 145 11.76 16.10 10.12
N GLU A 146 11.58 17.42 10.13
CA GLU A 146 10.61 18.11 11.00
C GLU A 146 9.16 17.67 10.69
N VAL A 147 8.80 17.66 9.40
CA VAL A 147 7.44 17.32 8.96
C VAL A 147 7.13 15.84 9.20
N SER A 148 8.06 14.94 8.83
CA SER A 148 7.88 13.50 9.05
C SER A 148 7.82 13.16 10.55
N ALA A 149 8.68 13.78 11.36
CA ALA A 149 8.65 13.57 12.81
C ALA A 149 7.32 14.04 13.40
N ARG A 150 6.84 15.23 13.02
CA ARG A 150 5.57 15.75 13.50
C ARG A 150 4.39 14.84 13.14
N PHE A 151 4.24 14.46 11.86
CA PHE A 151 3.13 13.62 11.46
C PHE A 151 3.20 12.21 12.07
N THR A 152 4.40 11.65 12.21
CA THR A 152 4.56 10.34 12.85
C THR A 152 4.21 10.40 14.34
N LEU A 153 4.64 11.45 15.04
CA LEU A 153 4.32 11.67 16.45
C LEU A 153 2.83 11.98 16.68
N ASP A 154 2.20 12.77 15.79
CA ASP A 154 0.76 13.07 15.86
C ASP A 154 -0.10 11.81 15.63
N ALA A 155 0.40 10.82 14.88
CA ALA A 155 -0.27 9.55 14.64
C ALA A 155 -0.12 8.52 15.79
N MET A 156 0.76 8.79 16.77
CA MET A 156 1.07 7.84 17.86
C MET A 156 -0.13 7.43 18.72
N PRO A 157 -1.02 8.35 19.16
CA PRO A 157 -2.19 7.96 19.94
C PRO A 157 -3.10 7.02 19.15
N GLY A 158 -3.29 7.27 17.85
CA GLY A 158 -4.08 6.41 16.97
C GLY A 158 -3.48 5.00 16.85
N LYS A 159 -2.17 4.88 16.67
CA LYS A 159 -1.49 3.57 16.64
C LYS A 159 -1.58 2.83 17.99
N GLN A 160 -1.50 3.54 19.12
CA GLN A 160 -1.66 2.93 20.45
C GLN A 160 -3.09 2.46 20.70
N MET A 161 -4.09 3.27 20.33
CA MET A 161 -5.50 2.91 20.40
C MET A 161 -5.83 1.70 19.52
N ALA A 162 -5.20 1.59 18.34
CA ALA A 162 -5.36 0.43 17.47
C ALA A 162 -4.83 -0.86 18.11
N ILE A 163 -3.68 -0.81 18.81
CA ILE A 163 -3.17 -1.97 19.57
C ILE A 163 -4.13 -2.35 20.70
N ASP A 164 -4.70 -1.37 21.40
CA ASP A 164 -5.65 -1.62 22.48
C ASP A 164 -6.93 -2.24 21.94
N ALA A 165 -7.41 -1.79 20.78
CA ALA A 165 -8.53 -2.37 20.08
C ALA A 165 -8.24 -3.81 19.64
N ASP A 166 -7.10 -4.08 19.01
CA ASP A 166 -6.69 -5.42 18.56
C ASP A 166 -6.55 -6.40 19.73
N MET A 167 -5.97 -5.94 20.85
CA MET A 167 -5.81 -6.74 22.07
C MET A 167 -7.16 -7.05 22.72
N ASN A 168 -8.06 -6.06 22.80
CA ASN A 168 -9.41 -6.25 23.34
C ASN A 168 -10.28 -7.13 22.42
N ALA A 169 -10.03 -7.11 21.11
CA ALA A 169 -10.69 -7.95 20.12
C ALA A 169 -10.11 -9.37 20.04
N GLY A 170 -9.03 -9.67 20.77
CA GLY A 170 -8.37 -10.98 20.75
C GLY A 170 -7.58 -11.29 19.48
N VAL A 171 -7.33 -10.29 18.62
CA VAL A 171 -6.55 -10.43 17.38
C VAL A 171 -5.06 -10.61 17.70
N ILE A 172 -4.59 -9.99 18.80
CA ILE A 172 -3.22 -10.11 19.29
C ILE A 172 -3.19 -10.45 20.78
N THR A 173 -2.14 -11.14 21.20
CA THR A 173 -1.89 -11.48 22.60
C THR A 173 -1.35 -10.28 23.39
N GLN A 174 -1.38 -10.36 24.72
CA GLN A 174 -0.83 -9.32 25.60
C GLN A 174 0.68 -9.11 25.41
N ASP A 175 1.42 -10.18 25.12
CA ASP A 175 2.86 -10.12 24.86
C ASP A 175 3.15 -9.45 23.51
N GLU A 176 2.37 -9.74 22.46
CA GLU A 176 2.46 -9.07 21.16
C GLU A 176 2.09 -7.58 21.26
N ALA A 177 1.05 -7.25 22.02
CA ALA A 177 0.66 -5.86 22.29
C ALA A 177 1.78 -5.09 23.01
N ARG A 178 2.48 -5.74 23.97
CA ARG A 178 3.64 -5.15 24.65
C ARG A 178 4.78 -4.87 23.67
N ILE A 179 5.14 -5.83 22.81
CA ILE A 179 6.20 -5.67 21.81
C ILE A 179 5.85 -4.53 20.84
N ARG A 180 4.63 -4.50 20.31
CA ARG A 180 4.18 -3.43 19.40
C ARG A 180 4.19 -2.05 20.06
N ARG A 181 3.80 -1.95 21.34
CA ARG A 181 3.91 -0.67 22.10
C ARG A 181 5.36 -0.24 22.29
N GLU A 182 6.27 -1.18 22.54
CA GLU A 182 7.70 -0.90 22.63
C GLU A 182 8.26 -0.41 21.30
N ASP A 183 7.85 -1.01 20.18
CA ASP A 183 8.22 -0.55 18.83
C ASP A 183 7.72 0.86 18.53
N ILE A 184 6.47 1.14 18.87
CA ILE A 184 5.87 2.48 18.78
C ILE A 184 6.64 3.48 19.64
N GLY A 185 7.00 3.11 20.88
CA GLY A 185 7.83 3.94 21.75
C GLY A 185 9.19 4.26 21.14
N ARG A 186 9.87 3.23 20.59
CA ARG A 186 11.14 3.40 19.86
C ARG A 186 10.99 4.29 18.63
N GLU A 187 9.87 4.22 17.93
CA GLU A 187 9.55 5.10 16.80
C GLU A 187 9.42 6.55 17.24
N ALA A 188 8.72 6.82 18.35
CA ALA A 188 8.60 8.17 18.90
C ALA A 188 9.96 8.74 19.33
N ASP A 189 10.75 7.95 20.06
CA ASP A 189 12.08 8.37 20.52
C ASP A 189 13.02 8.65 19.34
N PHE A 190 12.96 7.83 18.30
CA PHE A 190 13.74 8.00 17.08
C PHE A 190 13.39 9.32 16.38
N TYR A 191 12.11 9.54 16.06
CA TYR A 191 11.68 10.73 15.32
C TYR A 191 11.79 12.02 16.16
N GLY A 192 11.54 11.94 17.47
CA GLY A 192 11.77 13.06 18.40
C GLY A 192 13.25 13.44 18.49
N SER A 193 14.14 12.45 18.59
CA SER A 193 15.59 12.69 18.60
C SER A 193 16.11 13.17 17.24
N MET A 194 15.52 12.69 16.13
CA MET A 194 15.83 13.15 14.77
C MET A 194 15.53 14.63 14.56
N ASP A 195 14.36 15.13 14.97
CA ASP A 195 14.03 16.56 14.86
C ASP A 195 15.08 17.43 15.59
N GLY A 196 15.46 17.03 16.80
CA GLY A 196 16.53 17.67 17.56
C GLY A 196 17.88 17.63 16.84
N ALA A 197 18.35 16.45 16.43
CA ALA A 197 19.64 16.27 15.76
C ALA A 197 19.72 17.03 14.42
N SER A 198 18.62 17.11 13.66
CA SER A 198 18.57 17.83 12.38
C SER A 198 18.80 19.34 12.54
N LYS A 199 18.33 19.93 13.65
CA LYS A 199 18.57 21.35 13.99
C LYS A 199 20.03 21.64 14.28
N PHE A 200 20.76 20.69 14.87
CA PHE A 200 22.22 20.78 15.05
C PHE A 200 22.98 20.78 13.73
N VAL A 201 22.60 19.93 12.76
CA VAL A 201 23.21 19.92 11.41
C VAL A 201 23.05 21.29 10.73
N ARG A 202 21.86 21.91 10.86
CA ARG A 202 21.61 23.25 10.32
C ARG A 202 22.50 24.31 10.99
N GLY A 203 22.68 24.23 12.30
CA GLY A 203 23.56 25.13 13.04
C GLY A 203 25.03 25.02 12.59
N ASP A 204 25.50 23.78 12.38
CA ASP A 204 26.86 23.51 11.89
C ASP A 204 27.12 24.09 10.49
N ALA A 205 26.15 23.99 9.58
CA ALA A 205 26.31 24.54 8.24
C ALA A 205 26.43 26.07 8.25
N ILE A 206 25.72 26.75 9.15
CA ILE A 206 25.88 28.20 9.36
C ILE A 206 27.27 28.52 9.93
N ALA A 207 27.71 27.75 10.94
CA ALA A 207 29.04 27.93 11.54
C ALA A 207 30.15 27.75 10.51
N SER A 208 30.04 26.76 9.62
CA SER A 208 31.02 26.50 8.55
C SER A 208 31.13 27.67 7.56
N ILE A 209 30.01 28.31 7.21
CA ILE A 209 30.01 29.52 6.37
C ILE A 209 30.69 30.69 7.10
N LEU A 210 30.43 30.87 8.41
CA LEU A 210 31.07 31.93 9.18
C LEU A 210 32.58 31.71 9.30
N ILE A 211 33.00 30.46 9.57
CA ILE A 211 34.41 30.05 9.64
C ILE A 211 35.13 30.35 8.33
N LEU A 212 34.49 30.07 7.19
CA LEU A 212 35.03 30.42 5.87
C LEU A 212 35.38 31.91 5.76
N PHE A 213 34.42 32.79 6.11
CA PHE A 213 34.65 34.23 6.07
C PHE A 213 35.75 34.67 7.03
N ILE A 214 35.78 34.10 8.23
CA ILE A 214 36.81 34.36 9.24
C ILE A 214 38.20 33.93 8.72
N ASN A 215 38.30 32.78 8.06
CA ASN A 215 39.57 32.25 7.56
C ASN A 215 40.10 33.06 6.37
N ILE A 216 39.23 33.48 5.43
CA ILE A 216 39.65 34.34 4.31
C ILE A 216 40.08 35.72 4.82
N ILE A 217 39.22 36.40 5.59
CA ILE A 217 39.47 37.79 6.02
C ILE A 217 40.59 37.83 7.08
N GLY A 218 40.50 36.97 8.08
CA GLY A 218 41.48 36.87 9.16
C GLY A 218 42.84 36.40 8.66
N GLY A 219 42.85 35.41 7.76
CA GLY A 219 44.08 34.91 7.13
C GLY A 219 44.78 35.97 6.30
N LEU A 220 44.03 36.72 5.49
CA LEU A 220 44.57 37.83 4.70
C LEU A 220 45.13 38.95 5.59
N ALA A 221 44.43 39.31 6.66
CA ALA A 221 44.87 40.32 7.62
C ALA A 221 46.15 39.87 8.35
N ILE A 222 46.20 38.63 8.85
CA ILE A 222 47.36 38.08 9.54
C ILE A 222 48.55 37.94 8.58
N GLY A 223 48.33 37.40 7.37
CA GLY A 223 49.39 37.22 6.38
C GLY A 223 50.04 38.54 5.96
N THR A 224 49.24 39.56 5.65
CA THR A 224 49.75 40.85 5.17
C THR A 224 50.22 41.78 6.29
N MET A 225 49.52 41.84 7.45
CA MET A 225 49.86 42.78 8.52
C MET A 225 50.85 42.22 9.55
N GLN A 226 50.84 40.91 9.82
CA GLN A 226 51.67 40.32 10.88
C GLN A 226 52.90 39.59 10.33
N PHE A 227 52.78 38.96 9.15
CA PHE A 227 53.84 38.18 8.53
C PHE A 227 54.47 38.82 7.28
N ASP A 228 54.09 40.07 6.95
CA ASP A 228 54.63 40.88 5.84
C ASP A 228 54.59 40.17 4.47
N MET A 229 53.58 39.33 4.25
CA MET A 229 53.38 38.62 2.99
C MET A 229 52.83 39.56 1.90
N ASP A 230 53.25 39.36 0.65
CA ASP A 230 52.60 40.01 -0.49
C ASP A 230 51.11 39.64 -0.55
N PHE A 231 50.27 40.61 -0.92
CA PHE A 231 48.82 40.43 -0.95
C PHE A 231 48.40 39.28 -1.86
N GLY A 232 49.08 39.09 -3.00
CA GLY A 232 48.80 38.01 -3.94
C GLY A 232 49.11 36.63 -3.36
N ASP A 233 50.24 36.50 -2.67
CA ASP A 233 50.67 35.24 -2.04
C ASP A 233 49.83 34.91 -0.80
N ALA A 234 49.47 35.92 -0.01
CA ALA A 234 48.54 35.76 1.11
C ALA A 234 47.15 35.31 0.61
N MET A 235 46.62 35.95 -0.44
CA MET A 235 45.37 35.51 -1.08
C MET A 235 45.48 34.08 -1.59
N ARG A 236 46.59 33.71 -2.23
CA ARG A 236 46.82 32.36 -2.75
C ARG A 236 46.79 31.30 -1.65
N ASN A 237 47.62 31.47 -0.62
CA ASN A 237 47.77 30.47 0.44
C ASN A 237 46.50 30.34 1.29
N TYR A 238 45.99 31.47 1.80
CA TYR A 238 44.85 31.45 2.71
C TYR A 238 43.55 31.12 1.98
N THR A 239 43.35 31.54 0.72
CA THR A 239 42.14 31.15 -0.03
C THR A 239 42.16 29.66 -0.38
N LEU A 240 43.30 29.11 -0.80
CA LEU A 240 43.41 27.67 -1.10
C LEU A 240 43.17 26.82 0.15
N LEU A 241 43.85 27.14 1.25
CA LEU A 241 43.68 26.43 2.52
C LEU A 241 42.25 26.52 3.02
N THR A 242 41.61 27.67 2.88
CA THR A 242 40.23 27.90 3.35
C THR A 242 39.20 27.18 2.48
N ILE A 243 39.39 27.16 1.15
CA ILE A 243 38.54 26.38 0.23
C ILE A 243 38.73 24.89 0.52
N GLY A 244 39.97 24.42 0.68
CA GLY A 244 40.28 23.04 1.02
C GLY A 244 39.63 22.60 2.33
N ASP A 245 39.80 23.37 3.40
CA ASP A 245 39.20 23.12 4.72
C ASP A 245 37.67 23.07 4.63
N GLY A 246 37.09 24.05 3.94
CA GLY A 246 35.66 24.10 3.69
C GLY A 246 35.14 22.87 2.94
N LEU A 247 35.84 22.40 1.91
CA LEU A 247 35.44 21.23 1.11
C LEU A 247 35.51 19.92 1.91
N VAL A 248 36.60 19.75 2.67
CA VAL A 248 36.81 18.58 3.51
C VAL A 248 35.72 18.48 4.57
N ALA A 249 35.26 19.61 5.12
CA ALA A 249 34.13 19.67 6.03
C ALA A 249 32.77 19.42 5.34
N GLN A 250 32.64 19.87 4.08
CA GLN A 250 31.37 19.86 3.36
C GLN A 250 30.96 18.48 2.85
N ILE A 251 31.92 17.65 2.43
CA ILE A 251 31.64 16.30 1.92
C ILE A 251 30.94 15.43 2.98
N PRO A 252 31.48 15.28 4.22
CA PRO A 252 30.80 14.59 5.31
C PRO A 252 29.41 15.15 5.61
N SER A 253 29.28 16.48 5.59
CA SER A 253 28.01 17.18 5.84
C SER A 253 26.95 16.82 4.79
N LEU A 254 27.33 16.84 3.51
CA LEU A 254 26.46 16.48 2.40
C LEU A 254 26.00 15.02 2.51
N VAL A 255 26.96 14.12 2.73
CA VAL A 255 26.71 12.68 2.87
C VAL A 255 25.77 12.38 4.04
N LEU A 256 26.00 12.99 5.21
CA LEU A 256 25.14 12.82 6.38
C LEU A 256 23.74 13.42 6.15
N SER A 257 23.65 14.59 5.51
CA SER A 257 22.36 15.24 5.23
C SER A 257 21.52 14.42 4.22
N SER A 258 22.18 13.83 3.23
CA SER A 258 21.54 12.86 2.31
C SER A 258 21.10 11.59 3.05
N ALA A 259 21.93 11.05 3.95
CA ALA A 259 21.54 9.91 4.78
C ALA A 259 20.31 10.25 5.66
N THR A 260 20.27 11.43 6.27
CA THR A 260 19.10 11.91 7.03
C THR A 260 17.86 12.00 6.15
N ALA A 261 17.97 12.53 4.92
CA ALA A 261 16.85 12.58 4.00
C ALA A 261 16.36 11.17 3.63
N ILE A 262 17.27 10.24 3.33
CA ILE A 262 16.92 8.86 2.94
C ILE A 262 16.26 8.09 4.08
N ILE A 263 16.77 8.18 5.32
CA ILE A 263 16.22 7.41 6.44
C ILE A 263 14.83 7.91 6.83
N VAL A 264 14.56 9.22 6.70
CA VAL A 264 13.29 9.83 7.08
C VAL A 264 12.20 9.64 6.00
N THR A 265 12.58 9.56 4.72
CA THR A 265 11.62 9.31 3.62
C THR A 265 11.42 7.83 3.34
N ARG A 266 12.11 6.96 4.07
CA ARG A 266 12.00 5.51 3.92
C ARG A 266 10.63 5.03 4.39
N VAL A 267 9.92 4.36 3.49
CA VAL A 267 8.68 3.67 3.81
C VAL A 267 9.02 2.37 4.53
N SER A 268 8.35 2.10 5.66
CA SER A 268 8.50 0.84 6.38
C SER A 268 7.99 -0.33 5.53
N GLY A 269 8.90 -1.18 5.05
CA GLY A 269 8.60 -2.35 4.24
C GLY A 269 9.66 -3.44 4.39
N SER A 270 9.36 -4.64 3.87
CA SER A 270 10.26 -5.81 3.94
C SER A 270 11.30 -5.86 2.82
N ASN A 271 11.18 -5.01 1.79
CA ASN A 271 12.01 -5.08 0.58
C ASN A 271 13.19 -4.12 0.62
N LYS A 272 14.29 -4.47 -0.06
CA LYS A 272 15.46 -3.58 -0.17
C LYS A 272 15.12 -2.38 -1.05
N MET A 273 15.60 -1.19 -0.66
CA MET A 273 15.44 0.04 -1.44
C MET A 273 15.91 -0.10 -2.89
N SER A 274 17.01 -0.81 -3.11
CA SER A 274 17.55 -1.04 -4.46
C SER A 274 16.62 -1.86 -5.34
N GLU A 275 15.98 -2.88 -4.78
CA GLU A 275 15.01 -3.73 -5.48
C GLU A 275 13.74 -2.91 -5.77
N GLN A 276 13.23 -2.19 -4.78
CA GLN A 276 12.02 -1.38 -4.95
C GLN A 276 12.18 -0.24 -5.99
N VAL A 277 13.29 0.49 -5.97
CA VAL A 277 13.55 1.55 -6.95
C VAL A 277 13.71 0.95 -8.35
N PHE A 278 14.42 -0.18 -8.46
CA PHE A 278 14.62 -0.82 -9.75
C PHE A 278 13.30 -1.39 -10.29
N ASP A 279 12.55 -2.12 -9.46
CA ASP A 279 11.29 -2.72 -9.84
C ASP A 279 10.25 -1.64 -10.21
N GLN A 280 10.15 -0.55 -9.46
CA GLN A 280 9.16 0.48 -9.75
C GLN A 280 9.51 1.33 -10.99
N LEU A 281 10.78 1.65 -11.20
CA LEU A 281 11.20 2.50 -12.33
C LEU A 281 11.36 1.71 -13.64
N PHE A 282 11.82 0.47 -13.57
CA PHE A 282 12.20 -0.31 -14.76
C PHE A 282 11.25 -1.48 -15.09
N SER A 283 10.31 -1.87 -14.22
CA SER A 283 9.38 -2.97 -14.54
C SER A 283 8.19 -2.55 -15.39
N ASN A 284 7.95 -1.25 -15.57
CA ASN A 284 6.84 -0.78 -16.41
C ASN A 284 7.33 -0.48 -17.84
N PRO A 285 7.05 -1.36 -18.83
CA PRO A 285 7.51 -1.15 -20.20
C PRO A 285 6.90 0.11 -20.83
N MET A 286 5.73 0.56 -20.40
CA MET A 286 5.12 1.78 -20.93
C MET A 286 5.92 3.03 -20.53
N VAL A 287 6.38 3.10 -19.27
CA VAL A 287 7.17 4.23 -18.76
C VAL A 287 8.52 4.29 -19.50
N LEU A 288 9.21 3.15 -19.60
CA LEU A 288 10.48 3.07 -20.32
C LEU A 288 10.33 3.41 -21.80
N GLY A 289 9.26 2.94 -22.45
CA GLY A 289 9.00 3.19 -23.87
C GLY A 289 8.76 4.66 -24.18
N VAL A 290 7.93 5.33 -23.36
CA VAL A 290 7.63 6.76 -23.52
C VAL A 290 8.88 7.60 -23.27
N SER A 291 9.63 7.34 -22.20
CA SER A 291 10.88 8.05 -21.92
C SER A 291 11.92 7.89 -23.03
N SER A 292 12.08 6.67 -23.56
CA SER A 292 13.00 6.38 -24.66
C SER A 292 12.60 7.08 -25.96
N GLY A 293 11.28 7.15 -26.23
CA GLY A 293 10.73 7.90 -27.36
C GLY A 293 11.04 9.40 -27.26
N ILE A 294 10.83 10.01 -26.10
CA ILE A 294 11.13 11.44 -25.85
C ILE A 294 12.63 11.72 -26.04
N ILE A 295 13.49 10.90 -25.43
CA ILE A 295 14.95 11.02 -25.55
C ILE A 295 15.40 10.86 -27.01
N GLY A 296 14.84 9.89 -27.73
CA GLY A 296 15.09 9.68 -29.15
C GLY A 296 14.67 10.87 -30.01
N PHE A 297 13.49 11.45 -29.76
CA PHE A 297 13.01 12.65 -30.44
C PHE A 297 13.87 13.88 -30.14
N MET A 298 14.32 14.08 -28.89
CA MET A 298 15.27 15.14 -28.56
C MET A 298 16.59 14.99 -29.31
N GLY A 299 17.07 13.77 -29.51
CA GLY A 299 18.29 13.48 -30.27
C GLY A 299 18.21 13.79 -31.77
N LEU A 300 17.01 14.05 -32.31
CA LEU A 300 16.81 14.50 -33.70
C LEU A 300 16.86 16.03 -33.85
N VAL A 301 16.87 16.77 -32.74
CA VAL A 301 16.91 18.25 -32.75
C VAL A 301 18.34 18.73 -33.11
N PRO A 302 18.51 19.56 -34.14
CA PRO A 302 19.83 20.10 -34.49
C PRO A 302 20.41 20.97 -33.37
N GLY A 303 21.67 20.72 -33.01
CA GLY A 303 22.40 21.47 -31.97
C GLY A 303 22.43 20.80 -30.59
N MET A 304 21.74 19.67 -30.39
CA MET A 304 21.89 18.85 -29.19
C MET A 304 23.04 17.82 -29.33
N PRO A 305 23.54 17.22 -28.22
CA PRO A 305 24.49 16.10 -28.25
C PRO A 305 23.85 14.82 -28.82
N ASN A 306 23.55 14.80 -30.12
CA ASN A 306 22.70 13.79 -30.76
C ASN A 306 23.19 12.36 -30.54
N VAL A 307 24.52 12.16 -30.48
CA VAL A 307 25.10 10.84 -30.18
C VAL A 307 24.69 10.34 -28.79
N ALA A 308 24.69 11.18 -27.77
CA ALA A 308 24.32 10.79 -26.41
C ALA A 308 22.82 10.50 -26.29
N PHE A 309 21.97 11.34 -26.90
CA PHE A 309 20.51 11.17 -26.85
C PHE A 309 20.05 9.97 -27.68
N LEU A 310 20.55 9.79 -28.91
CA LEU A 310 20.16 8.66 -29.75
C LEU A 310 20.65 7.32 -29.17
N THR A 311 21.84 7.26 -28.58
CA THR A 311 22.33 6.04 -27.93
C THR A 311 21.50 5.67 -26.71
N LEU A 312 21.15 6.64 -25.86
CA LEU A 312 20.27 6.40 -24.71
C LEU A 312 18.83 6.05 -25.12
N GLY A 313 18.31 6.68 -26.18
CA GLY A 313 16.99 6.36 -26.74
C GLY A 313 16.92 4.94 -27.29
N ILE A 314 17.95 4.50 -28.01
CA ILE A 314 18.06 3.13 -28.52
C ILE A 314 18.23 2.13 -27.37
N ALA A 315 19.10 2.42 -26.40
CA ALA A 315 19.32 1.56 -25.24
C ALA A 315 18.02 1.41 -24.41
N GLY A 316 17.33 2.50 -24.11
CA GLY A 316 16.05 2.47 -23.41
C GLY A 316 14.94 1.78 -24.20
N GLY A 317 14.88 1.97 -25.53
CA GLY A 317 13.95 1.26 -26.40
C GLY A 317 14.21 -0.25 -26.40
N SER A 318 15.48 -0.66 -26.42
CA SER A 318 15.87 -2.07 -26.34
C SER A 318 15.54 -2.70 -24.98
N ALA A 319 15.76 -1.97 -23.88
CA ALA A 319 15.38 -2.40 -22.54
C ALA A 319 13.85 -2.54 -22.40
N THR A 320 13.10 -1.59 -22.96
CA THR A 320 11.63 -1.64 -23.01
C THR A 320 11.14 -2.90 -23.71
N TYR A 321 11.71 -3.20 -24.88
CA TYR A 321 11.38 -4.40 -25.65
C TYR A 321 11.69 -5.68 -24.87
N TYR A 322 12.81 -5.71 -24.15
CA TYR A 322 13.22 -6.87 -23.34
C TYR A 322 12.27 -7.12 -22.16
N VAL A 323 11.88 -6.06 -21.42
CA VAL A 323 10.95 -6.14 -20.30
C VAL A 323 9.55 -6.55 -20.77
N TRP A 324 9.08 -5.96 -21.88
CA TRP A 324 7.79 -6.32 -22.47
C TRP A 324 7.74 -7.79 -22.91
N LYS A 325 8.81 -8.27 -23.56
CA LYS A 325 8.92 -9.68 -23.99
C LYS A 325 8.95 -10.65 -22.80
N ARG A 326 9.66 -10.31 -21.72
CA ARG A 326 9.71 -11.12 -20.50
C ARG A 326 8.33 -11.24 -19.83
N GLN A 327 7.60 -10.14 -19.71
CA GLN A 327 6.23 -10.14 -19.18
C GLN A 327 5.28 -10.99 -20.05
N GLN A 328 5.47 -10.96 -21.37
CA GLN A 328 4.69 -11.79 -22.29
C GLN A 328 5.04 -13.28 -22.20
N GLN A 329 6.29 -13.63 -21.86
CA GLN A 329 6.72 -15.01 -21.62
C GLN A 329 6.25 -15.56 -20.27
N GLU A 330 6.09 -14.73 -19.24
CA GLU A 330 5.43 -15.13 -17.98
C GLU A 330 3.90 -15.31 -18.13
N LEU A 331 3.30 -14.76 -19.19
CA LEU A 331 1.88 -14.92 -19.54
C LEU A 331 1.61 -16.09 -20.52
N LEU A 332 2.65 -16.74 -21.05
CA LEU A 332 2.52 -17.98 -21.82
C LEU A 332 2.55 -19.16 -20.86
N PRO A 333 1.62 -20.12 -20.93
CA PRO A 333 1.66 -21.30 -20.08
C PRO A 333 2.98 -22.02 -20.33
N ALA A 334 3.76 -22.20 -19.26
CA ALA A 334 4.93 -23.06 -19.28
C ALA A 334 4.47 -24.44 -19.71
N GLU A 335 4.80 -24.80 -20.94
CA GLU A 335 4.68 -26.14 -21.48
C GLU A 335 5.37 -27.09 -20.51
N ALA A 336 4.62 -28.09 -20.05
CA ALA A 336 4.98 -29.01 -18.98
C ALA A 336 6.44 -29.49 -19.12
N ALA A 337 7.32 -28.95 -18.29
CA ALA A 337 8.54 -29.65 -17.95
C ALA A 337 8.13 -30.90 -17.15
N PRO A 338 8.73 -32.07 -17.40
CA PRO A 338 8.44 -33.25 -16.61
C PRO A 338 8.78 -32.92 -15.16
N VAL A 339 7.76 -32.99 -14.31
CA VAL A 339 7.91 -32.99 -12.86
C VAL A 339 8.91 -34.09 -12.57
N SER A 340 10.11 -33.70 -12.14
CA SER A 340 10.97 -34.63 -11.44
C SER A 340 10.19 -34.99 -10.19
N GLU A 341 9.87 -36.28 -10.06
CA GLU A 341 9.36 -36.85 -8.82
C GLU A 341 10.42 -36.61 -7.74
N GLU A 342 10.35 -35.43 -7.11
CA GLU A 342 10.77 -35.32 -5.72
C GLU A 342 9.81 -36.20 -4.94
N ILE A 343 10.34 -37.36 -4.54
CA ILE A 343 9.76 -38.25 -3.54
C ILE A 343 9.20 -37.36 -2.42
N PRO A 344 7.88 -37.43 -2.12
CA PRO A 344 7.34 -36.67 -1.02
C PRO A 344 8.12 -37.01 0.23
N ALA A 345 8.72 -35.99 0.85
CA ALA A 345 9.21 -36.09 2.20
C ALA A 345 8.10 -36.70 3.05
N GLU A 346 8.49 -37.68 3.87
CA GLU A 346 7.64 -38.43 4.78
C GLU A 346 6.49 -37.58 5.32
N ALA A 347 5.29 -38.16 5.27
CA ALA A 347 4.03 -37.59 5.75
C ALA A 347 4.26 -36.70 6.98
N ARG A 348 4.28 -35.38 6.74
CA ARG A 348 4.06 -34.41 7.80
C ARG A 348 2.65 -34.68 8.33
N ASP A 349 2.53 -34.82 9.64
CA ASP A 349 1.23 -34.81 10.29
C ASP A 349 0.50 -33.53 9.89
N LEU A 350 -0.78 -33.67 9.51
CA LEU A 350 -1.65 -32.56 9.13
C LEU A 350 -1.56 -31.47 10.21
N SER A 351 -1.14 -30.28 9.81
CA SER A 351 -1.01 -29.09 10.63
C SER A 351 -2.16 -28.13 10.38
N TRP A 352 -2.34 -27.14 11.25
CA TRP A 352 -3.30 -26.04 11.00
C TRP A 352 -2.97 -25.23 9.73
N GLU A 353 -1.74 -25.34 9.21
CA GLU A 353 -1.31 -24.70 7.96
C GLU A 353 -1.84 -25.44 6.72
N ASP A 354 -2.29 -26.69 6.86
CA ASP A 354 -2.88 -27.50 5.78
C ASP A 354 -4.40 -27.30 5.65
N VAL A 355 -5.01 -26.56 6.59
CA VAL A 355 -6.43 -26.16 6.51
C VAL A 355 -6.55 -24.97 5.57
N GLY A 356 -6.73 -25.25 4.29
CA GLY A 356 -6.97 -24.23 3.27
C GLY A 356 -8.27 -23.44 3.54
N PRO A 357 -8.33 -22.15 3.16
CA PRO A 357 -9.54 -21.35 3.28
C PRO A 357 -10.65 -21.94 2.39
N VAL A 358 -11.89 -21.86 2.88
CA VAL A 358 -13.06 -22.33 2.13
C VAL A 358 -13.43 -21.30 1.06
N ASP A 359 -13.68 -21.77 -0.17
CA ASP A 359 -14.15 -20.89 -1.24
C ASP A 359 -15.54 -20.34 -0.91
N ILE A 360 -15.69 -19.02 -0.97
CA ILE A 360 -16.96 -18.32 -0.72
C ILE A 360 -18.00 -18.71 -1.77
N ILE A 361 -17.61 -18.73 -3.04
CA ILE A 361 -18.46 -19.17 -4.14
C ILE A 361 -17.70 -20.23 -4.94
N GLY A 362 -18.23 -21.45 -4.95
CA GLY A 362 -17.72 -22.60 -5.70
C GLY A 362 -18.67 -23.04 -6.80
N LEU A 363 -18.11 -23.51 -7.91
CA LEU A 363 -18.83 -24.21 -8.97
C LEU A 363 -18.07 -25.50 -9.28
N GLU A 364 -18.62 -26.61 -8.84
CA GLU A 364 -18.12 -27.94 -9.18
C GLU A 364 -18.77 -28.43 -10.46
N VAL A 365 -17.99 -29.01 -11.35
CA VAL A 365 -18.46 -29.50 -12.65
C VAL A 365 -18.06 -30.95 -12.88
N GLY A 366 -18.99 -31.75 -13.42
CA GLY A 366 -18.71 -33.08 -13.93
C GLY A 366 -17.84 -33.04 -15.19
N TYR A 367 -17.16 -34.15 -15.48
CA TYR A 367 -16.11 -34.17 -16.51
C TYR A 367 -16.59 -33.84 -17.94
N ARG A 368 -17.88 -34.04 -18.29
CA ARG A 368 -18.39 -33.66 -19.63
C ARG A 368 -18.63 -32.16 -19.78
N LEU A 369 -18.57 -31.41 -18.68
CA LEU A 369 -18.74 -29.96 -18.68
C LEU A 369 -17.40 -29.21 -18.72
N ILE A 370 -16.27 -29.90 -18.53
CA ILE A 370 -14.93 -29.33 -18.58
C ILE A 370 -14.69 -28.50 -19.88
N PRO A 371 -15.09 -28.96 -21.08
CA PRO A 371 -14.91 -28.16 -22.29
C PRO A 371 -15.67 -26.81 -22.29
N LEU A 372 -16.75 -26.68 -21.51
CA LEU A 372 -17.51 -25.44 -21.40
C LEU A 372 -16.79 -24.39 -20.55
N VAL A 373 -15.89 -24.80 -19.64
CA VAL A 373 -15.13 -23.93 -18.74
C VAL A 373 -13.70 -23.67 -19.24
N ASP A 374 -13.15 -24.52 -20.10
CA ASP A 374 -11.81 -24.36 -20.65
C ASP A 374 -11.77 -23.36 -21.83
N ARG A 375 -11.06 -22.24 -21.62
CA ARG A 375 -10.88 -21.18 -22.64
C ARG A 375 -10.07 -21.64 -23.85
N SER A 376 -9.14 -22.60 -23.68
CA SER A 376 -8.34 -23.12 -24.79
C SER A 376 -9.19 -23.95 -25.77
N GLN A 377 -10.30 -24.50 -25.28
CA GLN A 377 -11.27 -25.27 -26.05
C GLN A 377 -12.45 -24.42 -26.55
N GLY A 378 -12.41 -23.10 -26.35
CA GLY A 378 -13.50 -22.19 -26.73
C GLY A 378 -14.69 -22.18 -25.76
N GLY A 379 -14.48 -22.60 -24.51
CA GLY A 379 -15.50 -22.60 -23.46
C GLY A 379 -16.06 -21.20 -23.17
N GLN A 380 -17.40 -21.08 -23.22
CA GLN A 380 -18.13 -19.81 -23.05
C GLN A 380 -18.60 -19.58 -21.61
N MET A 381 -18.57 -20.60 -20.75
CA MET A 381 -19.14 -20.54 -19.41
C MET A 381 -18.41 -19.52 -18.52
N MET A 382 -17.08 -19.45 -18.62
CA MET A 382 -16.26 -18.50 -17.85
C MET A 382 -16.65 -17.03 -18.11
N ASP A 383 -16.92 -16.68 -19.37
CA ASP A 383 -17.26 -15.31 -19.73
C ASP A 383 -18.69 -14.96 -19.32
N ARG A 384 -19.61 -15.94 -19.34
CA ARG A 384 -20.96 -15.78 -18.79
C ARG A 384 -20.95 -15.59 -17.28
N ILE A 385 -20.17 -16.39 -16.54
CA ILE A 385 -20.02 -16.25 -15.08
C ILE A 385 -19.44 -14.88 -14.72
N LYS A 386 -18.42 -14.41 -15.47
CA LYS A 386 -17.89 -13.04 -15.30
C LYS A 386 -18.96 -11.97 -15.58
N GLY A 387 -19.79 -12.18 -16.59
CA GLY A 387 -20.94 -11.33 -16.91
C GLY A 387 -21.95 -11.26 -15.77
N VAL A 388 -22.34 -12.42 -15.23
CA VAL A 388 -23.25 -12.55 -14.07
C VAL A 388 -22.68 -11.77 -12.87
N ARG A 389 -21.43 -12.04 -12.50
CA ARG A 389 -20.77 -11.34 -11.39
C ARG A 389 -20.78 -9.82 -11.57
N LYS A 390 -20.46 -9.33 -12.77
CA LYS A 390 -20.47 -7.90 -13.08
C LYS A 390 -21.87 -7.30 -12.97
N LYS A 391 -22.87 -7.97 -13.53
CA LYS A 391 -24.27 -7.55 -13.47
C LYS A 391 -24.76 -7.51 -12.02
N LEU A 392 -24.60 -8.58 -11.26
CA LEU A 392 -25.01 -8.66 -9.86
C LEU A 392 -24.28 -7.62 -9.00
N SER A 393 -22.99 -7.39 -9.21
CA SER A 393 -22.27 -6.36 -8.45
C SER A 393 -22.84 -4.97 -8.68
N GLN A 394 -23.26 -4.68 -9.92
CA GLN A 394 -23.92 -3.41 -10.27
C GLN A 394 -25.35 -3.33 -9.73
N GLU A 395 -26.08 -4.44 -9.70
CA GLU A 395 -27.47 -4.50 -9.24
C GLU A 395 -27.57 -4.47 -7.72
N LEU A 396 -26.75 -5.24 -7.00
CA LEU A 396 -26.75 -5.33 -5.53
C LEU A 396 -26.03 -4.13 -4.90
N GLY A 397 -25.01 -3.58 -5.55
CA GLY A 397 -24.28 -2.41 -5.05
C GLY A 397 -23.00 -2.71 -4.27
N PHE A 398 -22.56 -3.97 -4.22
CA PHE A 398 -21.26 -4.37 -3.68
C PHE A 398 -20.56 -5.34 -4.65
N LEU A 399 -19.25 -5.51 -4.51
CA LEU A 399 -18.49 -6.40 -5.39
C LEU A 399 -18.69 -7.86 -4.97
N VAL A 400 -19.39 -8.64 -5.80
CA VAL A 400 -19.55 -10.09 -5.57
C VAL A 400 -18.20 -10.79 -5.71
N GLN A 401 -17.94 -11.80 -4.88
CA GLN A 401 -16.68 -12.53 -4.86
C GLN A 401 -16.44 -13.35 -6.15
N PRO A 402 -15.19 -13.71 -6.47
CA PRO A 402 -14.90 -14.61 -7.59
C PRO A 402 -15.50 -16.00 -7.39
N VAL A 403 -15.96 -16.60 -8.48
CA VAL A 403 -16.48 -17.97 -8.51
C VAL A 403 -15.32 -18.91 -8.82
N HIS A 404 -14.99 -19.80 -7.90
CA HIS A 404 -13.95 -20.81 -8.08
C HIS A 404 -14.54 -22.04 -8.75
N ILE A 405 -14.03 -22.39 -9.93
CA ILE A 405 -14.49 -23.55 -10.69
C ILE A 405 -13.53 -24.70 -10.47
N ARG A 406 -14.06 -25.87 -10.11
CA ARG A 406 -13.29 -27.10 -9.89
C ARG A 406 -13.97 -28.26 -10.59
N ASP A 407 -13.21 -29.18 -11.16
CA ASP A 407 -13.75 -30.45 -11.58
C ASP A 407 -13.98 -31.34 -10.35
N ASN A 408 -15.10 -32.07 -10.35
CA ASN A 408 -15.39 -33.06 -9.32
C ASN A 408 -15.78 -34.38 -9.99
N LEU A 409 -14.89 -35.37 -9.88
CA LEU A 409 -15.07 -36.70 -10.48
C LEU A 409 -16.13 -37.54 -9.76
N GLU A 410 -16.58 -37.12 -8.57
CA GLU A 410 -17.70 -37.76 -7.86
C GLU A 410 -19.06 -37.32 -8.39
N LEU A 411 -19.14 -36.21 -9.13
CA LEU A 411 -20.37 -35.76 -9.78
C LEU A 411 -20.72 -36.61 -10.99
N ALA A 412 -22.01 -36.69 -11.29
CA ALA A 412 -22.47 -37.28 -12.54
C ALA A 412 -21.87 -36.52 -13.74
N PRO A 413 -21.64 -37.18 -14.90
CA PRO A 413 -20.91 -36.59 -16.02
C PRO A 413 -21.41 -35.22 -16.49
N ASN A 414 -22.72 -35.02 -16.43
CA ASN A 414 -23.46 -33.85 -16.90
C ASN A 414 -23.93 -32.92 -15.76
N ALA A 415 -23.61 -33.25 -14.51
CA ALA A 415 -24.05 -32.49 -13.35
C ALA A 415 -23.07 -31.35 -13.05
N TYR A 416 -23.60 -30.26 -12.52
CA TYR A 416 -22.83 -29.22 -11.86
C TYR A 416 -23.45 -28.91 -10.51
N ARG A 417 -22.64 -28.42 -9.59
CA ARG A 417 -23.04 -28.07 -8.23
C ARG A 417 -22.49 -26.70 -7.86
N ILE A 418 -23.35 -25.84 -7.33
CA ILE A 418 -22.99 -24.51 -6.83
C ILE A 418 -22.86 -24.60 -5.32
N LEU A 419 -21.73 -24.12 -4.80
CA LEU A 419 -21.42 -24.09 -3.39
C LEU A 419 -21.30 -22.65 -2.90
N LEU A 420 -21.86 -22.40 -1.71
CA LEU A 420 -21.62 -21.19 -0.96
C LEU A 420 -20.95 -21.56 0.35
N MET A 421 -19.79 -20.96 0.63
CA MET A 421 -19.00 -21.22 1.84
C MET A 421 -18.72 -22.73 2.03
N GLY A 422 -18.48 -23.44 0.92
CA GLY A 422 -18.25 -24.89 0.88
C GLY A 422 -19.51 -25.75 1.03
N VAL A 423 -20.71 -25.17 1.15
CA VAL A 423 -21.98 -25.90 1.29
C VAL A 423 -22.74 -25.89 -0.04
N PRO A 424 -23.20 -27.06 -0.53
CA PRO A 424 -24.00 -27.11 -1.76
C PRO A 424 -25.36 -26.41 -1.57
N VAL A 425 -25.66 -25.46 -2.46
CA VAL A 425 -26.92 -24.70 -2.46
C VAL A 425 -27.77 -24.96 -3.70
N GLY A 426 -27.18 -25.52 -4.75
CA GLY A 426 -27.91 -25.89 -5.96
C GLY A 426 -27.15 -26.91 -6.79
N GLU A 427 -27.88 -27.80 -7.45
CA GLU A 427 -27.34 -28.85 -8.32
C GLU A 427 -28.32 -29.10 -9.46
N ALA A 428 -27.81 -29.31 -10.67
CA ALA A 428 -28.64 -29.68 -11.82
C ALA A 428 -27.81 -30.39 -12.91
N ASP A 429 -28.50 -31.13 -13.78
CA ASP A 429 -27.92 -31.73 -14.98
C ASP A 429 -28.06 -30.81 -16.19
N ILE A 430 -26.99 -30.67 -16.97
CA ILE A 430 -26.99 -29.97 -18.25
C ILE A 430 -26.40 -30.81 -19.37
N TYR A 431 -26.85 -30.57 -20.59
CA TYR A 431 -26.40 -31.29 -21.78
C TYR A 431 -25.68 -30.32 -22.72
N PRO A 432 -24.33 -30.33 -22.79
CA PRO A 432 -23.55 -29.37 -23.58
C PRO A 432 -23.94 -29.29 -25.06
N ASP A 433 -24.40 -30.41 -25.63
CA ASP A 433 -24.75 -30.56 -27.04
C ASP A 433 -26.24 -30.24 -27.34
N ARG A 434 -26.98 -29.69 -26.36
CA ARG A 434 -28.42 -29.41 -26.45
C ARG A 434 -28.75 -28.02 -25.95
N ASP A 435 -29.91 -27.52 -26.36
CA ASP A 435 -30.51 -26.29 -25.84
C ASP A 435 -31.66 -26.63 -24.88
N LEU A 436 -31.88 -25.78 -23.88
CA LEU A 436 -33.01 -25.88 -22.97
C LEU A 436 -34.15 -24.97 -23.47
N ALA A 437 -35.31 -25.56 -23.76
CA ALA A 437 -36.52 -24.84 -24.12
C ALA A 437 -37.46 -24.74 -22.91
N ILE A 438 -37.64 -23.51 -22.40
CA ILE A 438 -38.39 -23.20 -21.18
C ILE A 438 -39.80 -22.72 -21.55
N ASN A 439 -40.82 -23.24 -20.88
CA ASN A 439 -42.22 -22.83 -21.04
C ASN A 439 -42.55 -21.66 -20.08
N PRO A 440 -42.75 -20.43 -20.56
CA PRO A 440 -43.14 -19.29 -19.71
C PRO A 440 -44.65 -19.28 -19.36
N GLY A 441 -45.39 -20.34 -19.67
CA GLY A 441 -46.83 -20.50 -19.38
C GLY A 441 -47.75 -20.18 -20.56
N ARG A 442 -47.21 -19.76 -21.73
CA ARG A 442 -47.98 -19.39 -22.93
C ARG A 442 -47.40 -20.00 -24.20
N VAL A 443 -47.35 -21.34 -24.28
CA VAL A 443 -46.85 -22.09 -25.44
C VAL A 443 -47.98 -22.71 -26.27
N PHE A 444 -47.76 -22.90 -27.57
CA PHE A 444 -48.75 -23.38 -28.54
C PHE A 444 -48.48 -24.81 -29.06
N GLY A 445 -48.05 -25.71 -28.19
CA GLY A 445 -47.77 -27.11 -28.52
C GLY A 445 -46.68 -27.70 -27.63
N THR A 446 -46.44 -29.00 -27.75
CA THR A 446 -45.32 -29.68 -27.09
C THR A 446 -44.17 -29.91 -28.06
N ILE A 447 -42.95 -29.93 -27.52
CA ILE A 447 -41.71 -30.18 -28.25
C ILE A 447 -41.17 -31.57 -27.90
N GLN A 448 -40.48 -32.22 -28.84
CA GLN A 448 -39.81 -33.49 -28.56
C GLN A 448 -38.44 -33.21 -27.93
N GLY A 449 -38.20 -33.75 -26.73
CA GLY A 449 -36.96 -33.53 -25.99
C GLY A 449 -36.91 -34.33 -24.71
N ILE A 450 -35.85 -34.14 -23.93
CA ILE A 450 -35.74 -34.72 -22.59
C ILE A 450 -36.41 -33.76 -21.61
N GLU A 451 -37.58 -34.14 -21.09
CA GLU A 451 -38.33 -33.33 -20.13
C GLU A 451 -37.53 -33.07 -18.85
N THR A 452 -37.57 -31.84 -18.36
CA THR A 452 -36.87 -31.38 -17.15
C THR A 452 -37.58 -30.15 -16.56
N ARG A 453 -36.99 -29.56 -15.53
CA ARG A 453 -37.34 -28.22 -15.04
C ARG A 453 -36.16 -27.27 -15.18
N ASP A 454 -36.45 -26.01 -15.41
CA ASP A 454 -35.44 -24.95 -15.31
C ASP A 454 -34.95 -24.84 -13.87
N PRO A 455 -33.62 -24.85 -13.62
CA PRO A 455 -33.07 -24.85 -12.28
C PRO A 455 -33.20 -23.51 -11.54
N ALA A 456 -33.42 -22.39 -12.23
CA ALA A 456 -33.52 -21.07 -11.59
C ALA A 456 -34.95 -20.80 -11.07
N PHE A 457 -35.98 -21.11 -11.87
CA PHE A 457 -37.37 -20.74 -11.59
C PHE A 457 -38.30 -21.94 -11.43
N GLY A 458 -37.82 -23.17 -11.65
CA GLY A 458 -38.63 -24.40 -11.53
C GLY A 458 -39.68 -24.59 -12.63
N LEU A 459 -39.61 -23.79 -13.70
CA LEU A 459 -40.53 -23.83 -14.84
C LEU A 459 -40.37 -25.14 -15.62
N GLU A 460 -41.45 -25.59 -16.26
CA GLU A 460 -41.41 -26.76 -17.14
C GLU A 460 -40.51 -26.48 -18.36
N ALA A 461 -39.60 -27.41 -18.66
CA ALA A 461 -38.66 -27.25 -19.75
C ALA A 461 -38.32 -28.60 -20.41
N ALA A 462 -37.70 -28.56 -21.58
CA ALA A 462 -37.19 -29.76 -22.24
C ALA A 462 -35.85 -29.49 -22.94
N TRP A 463 -34.92 -30.45 -22.87
CA TRP A 463 -33.67 -30.41 -23.62
C TRP A 463 -33.90 -30.88 -25.05
N ILE A 464 -33.73 -29.97 -26.00
CA ILE A 464 -33.94 -30.18 -27.43
C ILE A 464 -32.62 -30.17 -28.20
N SER A 465 -32.62 -30.74 -29.40
CA SER A 465 -31.48 -30.60 -30.30
C SER A 465 -31.33 -29.15 -30.79
N SER A 466 -30.12 -28.69 -31.06
CA SER A 466 -29.91 -27.31 -31.56
C SER A 466 -30.64 -27.04 -32.90
N SER A 467 -30.94 -28.08 -33.67
CA SER A 467 -31.75 -27.98 -34.90
C SER A 467 -33.23 -27.66 -34.66
N GLU A 468 -33.75 -27.92 -33.46
CA GLU A 468 -35.16 -27.69 -33.11
C GLU A 468 -35.41 -26.31 -32.47
N ARG A 469 -34.34 -25.51 -32.28
CA ARG A 469 -34.40 -24.18 -31.65
C ARG A 469 -35.45 -23.27 -32.30
N ASP A 470 -35.42 -23.11 -33.63
CA ASP A 470 -36.32 -22.20 -34.35
C ASP A 470 -37.79 -22.64 -34.24
N ASN A 471 -38.03 -23.95 -34.25
CA ASN A 471 -39.37 -24.51 -34.07
C ASN A 471 -39.90 -24.26 -32.64
N ALA A 472 -39.07 -24.51 -31.62
CA ALA A 472 -39.45 -24.26 -30.23
C ALA A 472 -39.76 -22.77 -29.97
N GLN A 473 -38.96 -21.86 -30.53
CA GLN A 473 -39.23 -20.41 -30.45
C GLN A 473 -40.55 -20.02 -31.13
N THR A 474 -40.87 -20.62 -32.28
CA THR A 474 -42.15 -20.38 -32.99
C THR A 474 -43.36 -20.81 -32.16
N LEU A 475 -43.20 -21.86 -31.34
CA LEU A 475 -44.23 -22.34 -30.40
C LEU A 475 -44.31 -21.52 -29.10
N GLY A 476 -43.45 -20.51 -28.94
CA GLY A 476 -43.45 -19.59 -27.79
C GLY A 476 -42.52 -19.99 -26.64
N TYR A 477 -41.64 -20.99 -26.82
CA TYR A 477 -40.64 -21.36 -25.81
C TYR A 477 -39.46 -20.38 -25.81
N THR A 478 -38.94 -20.10 -24.61
CA THR A 478 -37.66 -19.40 -24.45
C THR A 478 -36.54 -20.43 -24.54
N VAL A 479 -35.71 -20.36 -25.57
CA VAL A 479 -34.62 -21.32 -25.81
C VAL A 479 -33.27 -20.73 -25.41
N VAL A 480 -32.53 -21.43 -24.55
CA VAL A 480 -31.21 -21.01 -24.03
C VAL A 480 -30.20 -22.15 -24.12
N ASP A 481 -28.91 -21.82 -24.30
CA ASP A 481 -27.82 -22.79 -24.34
C ASP A 481 -27.41 -23.25 -22.93
N ALA A 482 -26.78 -24.43 -22.82
CA ALA A 482 -26.38 -25.04 -21.55
C ALA A 482 -25.55 -24.10 -20.64
N SER A 483 -24.63 -23.31 -21.22
CA SER A 483 -23.82 -22.37 -20.45
C SER A 483 -24.65 -21.21 -19.88
N THR A 484 -25.72 -20.80 -20.57
CA THR A 484 -26.67 -19.79 -20.07
C THR A 484 -27.53 -20.36 -18.95
N VAL A 485 -27.93 -21.63 -19.01
CA VAL A 485 -28.68 -22.29 -17.92
C VAL A 485 -27.90 -22.22 -16.60
N VAL A 486 -26.62 -22.61 -16.62
CA VAL A 486 -25.75 -22.55 -15.43
C VAL A 486 -25.58 -21.12 -14.94
N ALA A 487 -25.35 -20.17 -15.86
CA ALA A 487 -25.16 -18.76 -15.51
C ALA A 487 -26.42 -18.14 -14.88
N THR A 488 -27.61 -18.46 -15.40
CA THR A 488 -28.89 -17.99 -14.85
C THR A 488 -29.15 -18.59 -13.47
N HIS A 489 -28.90 -19.90 -13.29
CA HIS A 489 -29.04 -20.56 -11.99
C HIS A 489 -28.09 -19.97 -10.95
N LEU A 490 -26.82 -19.78 -11.31
CA LEU A 490 -25.85 -19.10 -10.46
C LEU A 490 -26.29 -17.68 -10.10
N SER A 491 -26.83 -16.94 -11.08
CA SER A 491 -27.29 -15.57 -10.84
C SER A 491 -28.43 -15.52 -9.82
N GLU A 492 -29.42 -16.40 -9.93
CA GLU A 492 -30.56 -16.44 -9.01
C GLU A 492 -30.11 -16.84 -7.59
N LEU A 493 -29.27 -17.87 -7.46
CA LEU A 493 -28.76 -18.31 -6.15
C LEU A 493 -27.93 -17.23 -5.47
N LEU A 494 -27.03 -16.56 -6.20
CA LEU A 494 -26.23 -15.47 -5.63
C LEU A 494 -27.09 -14.26 -5.25
N GLN A 495 -28.19 -14.02 -5.96
CA GLN A 495 -29.12 -12.95 -5.60
C GLN A 495 -29.95 -13.32 -4.37
N LEU A 496 -30.39 -14.58 -4.25
CA LEU A 496 -31.12 -15.09 -3.09
C LEU A 496 -30.27 -15.05 -1.82
N HIS A 497 -29.00 -15.44 -1.93
CA HIS A 497 -28.05 -15.50 -0.83
C HIS A 497 -27.15 -14.26 -0.73
N ALA A 498 -27.52 -13.14 -1.36
CA ALA A 498 -26.70 -11.92 -1.38
C ALA A 498 -26.37 -11.38 0.03
N HIS A 499 -27.29 -11.59 0.98
CA HIS A 499 -27.12 -11.20 2.38
C HIS A 499 -26.06 -12.03 3.13
N GLU A 500 -25.78 -13.25 2.67
CA GLU A 500 -24.72 -14.11 3.23
C GLU A 500 -23.35 -13.80 2.60
N LEU A 501 -23.35 -13.27 1.38
CA LEU A 501 -22.13 -12.92 0.64
C LEU A 501 -21.51 -11.60 1.10
N ILE A 502 -22.28 -10.70 1.73
CA ILE A 502 -21.74 -9.46 2.26
C ILE A 502 -21.12 -9.70 3.65
N GLY A 503 -19.83 -9.43 3.79
CA GLY A 503 -19.10 -9.54 5.05
C GLY A 503 -18.51 -8.21 5.51
N HIS A 504 -17.66 -8.28 6.54
CA HIS A 504 -16.98 -7.10 7.08
C HIS A 504 -16.07 -6.42 6.03
N GLU A 505 -15.39 -7.21 5.19
CA GLU A 505 -14.49 -6.68 4.15
C GLU A 505 -15.25 -5.88 3.10
N GLU A 506 -16.38 -6.40 2.60
CA GLU A 506 -17.19 -5.70 1.60
C GLU A 506 -17.75 -4.39 2.17
N VAL A 507 -18.22 -4.40 3.43
CA VAL A 507 -18.72 -3.17 4.08
C VAL A 507 -17.60 -2.15 4.27
N GLN A 508 -16.41 -2.57 4.68
CA GLN A 508 -15.26 -1.67 4.77
C GLN A 508 -14.93 -1.06 3.40
N GLN A 509 -14.88 -1.88 2.34
CA GLN A 509 -14.62 -1.40 0.98
C GLN A 509 -15.70 -0.41 0.49
N LEU A 510 -16.97 -0.66 0.81
CA LEU A 510 -18.06 0.28 0.50
C LEU A 510 -17.88 1.62 1.20
N LEU A 511 -17.51 1.61 2.48
CA LEU A 511 -17.22 2.82 3.25
C LEU A 511 -15.97 3.54 2.71
N ASP A 512 -14.91 2.83 2.34
CA ASP A 512 -13.70 3.41 1.75
C ASP A 512 -13.98 4.08 0.39
N VAL A 513 -14.85 3.47 -0.42
CA VAL A 513 -15.30 4.06 -1.69
C VAL A 513 -16.14 5.31 -1.42
N LEU A 514 -17.04 5.27 -0.44
CA LEU A 514 -17.84 6.43 -0.03
C LEU A 514 -16.96 7.56 0.52
N ALA A 515 -15.92 7.24 1.29
CA ALA A 515 -15.01 8.21 1.91
C ALA A 515 -14.24 9.04 0.88
N LYS A 516 -14.02 8.52 -0.34
CA LYS A 516 -13.45 9.31 -1.46
C LYS A 516 -14.34 10.49 -1.87
N ALA A 517 -15.65 10.39 -1.69
CA ALA A 517 -16.62 11.41 -2.08
C ALA A 517 -17.21 12.18 -0.89
N ALA A 518 -17.36 11.52 0.27
CA ALA A 518 -17.97 12.07 1.48
C ALA A 518 -17.20 11.61 2.73
N PRO A 519 -15.93 12.03 2.91
CA PRO A 519 -15.07 11.53 3.99
C PRO A 519 -15.64 11.83 5.38
N LYS A 520 -16.16 13.05 5.59
CA LYS A 520 -16.77 13.46 6.87
C LYS A 520 -17.95 12.59 7.28
N LEU A 521 -18.79 12.20 6.32
CA LEU A 521 -19.94 11.35 6.60
C LEU A 521 -19.50 9.96 7.09
N VAL A 522 -18.44 9.41 6.49
CA VAL A 522 -17.90 8.11 6.90
C VAL A 522 -17.23 8.20 8.26
N GLU A 523 -16.44 9.24 8.51
CA GLU A 523 -15.80 9.51 9.81
C GLU A 523 -16.84 9.68 10.94
N ASP A 524 -17.93 10.40 10.68
CA ASP A 524 -19.02 10.60 11.65
C ASP A 524 -19.81 9.30 11.89
N LEU A 525 -19.97 8.46 10.87
CA LEU A 525 -20.71 7.20 10.95
C LEU A 525 -19.93 6.09 11.65
N VAL A 526 -18.75 5.71 11.14
CA VAL A 526 -17.94 4.59 11.64
C VAL A 526 -16.50 5.06 11.92
N PRO A 527 -15.95 4.80 13.13
CA PRO A 527 -16.54 4.09 14.27
C PRO A 527 -17.37 5.01 15.20
N GLY A 528 -17.62 6.27 14.81
CA GLY A 528 -18.19 7.29 15.69
C GLY A 528 -19.61 7.00 16.20
N THR A 529 -20.57 6.83 15.28
CA THR A 529 -21.99 6.66 15.61
C THR A 529 -22.39 5.19 15.70
N LEU A 530 -21.89 4.34 14.80
CA LEU A 530 -22.19 2.91 14.73
C LEU A 530 -20.91 2.10 14.56
N SER A 531 -20.91 0.88 15.08
CA SER A 531 -19.87 -0.10 14.72
C SER A 531 -20.10 -0.64 13.31
N ILE A 532 -19.04 -1.10 12.66
CA ILE A 532 -19.14 -1.73 11.33
C ILE A 532 -20.07 -2.96 11.34
N GLY A 533 -20.17 -3.67 12.46
CA GLY A 533 -21.07 -4.82 12.61
C GLY A 533 -22.55 -4.44 12.56
N VAL A 534 -22.91 -3.28 13.12
CA VAL A 534 -24.29 -2.76 13.03
C VAL A 534 -24.61 -2.35 11.60
N VAL A 535 -23.67 -1.66 10.93
CA VAL A 535 -23.81 -1.30 9.51
C VAL A 535 -23.97 -2.55 8.65
N LEU A 536 -23.10 -3.56 8.85
CA LEU A 536 -23.18 -4.85 8.17
C LEU A 536 -24.57 -5.48 8.36
N LYS A 537 -25.07 -5.57 9.59
CA LYS A 537 -26.36 -6.23 9.83
C LYS A 537 -27.52 -5.48 9.15
N VAL A 538 -27.50 -4.15 9.11
CA VAL A 538 -28.50 -3.37 8.36
C VAL A 538 -28.41 -3.67 6.85
N LEU A 539 -27.21 -3.70 6.27
CA LEU A 539 -27.02 -4.01 4.85
C LEU A 539 -27.45 -5.45 4.53
N GLN A 540 -27.16 -6.41 5.41
CA GLN A 540 -27.65 -7.78 5.29
C GLN A 540 -29.17 -7.85 5.28
N ASN A 541 -29.85 -7.17 6.22
CA ASN A 541 -31.31 -7.16 6.26
C ASN A 541 -31.92 -6.55 4.98
N LEU A 542 -31.31 -5.49 4.42
CA LEU A 542 -31.75 -4.93 3.15
C LEU A 542 -31.62 -5.94 2.00
N LEU A 543 -30.47 -6.61 1.91
CA LEU A 543 -30.20 -7.60 0.86
C LEU A 543 -31.05 -8.87 1.00
N GLU A 544 -31.38 -9.28 2.23
CA GLU A 544 -32.29 -10.39 2.54
C GLU A 544 -33.69 -10.11 1.96
N GLU A 545 -34.13 -8.86 2.03
CA GLU A 545 -35.37 -8.37 1.40
C GLU A 545 -35.21 -7.97 -0.07
N ARG A 546 -34.11 -8.38 -0.73
CA ARG A 546 -33.77 -8.06 -2.12
C ARG A 546 -33.69 -6.56 -2.43
N ILE A 547 -33.35 -5.73 -1.45
CA ILE A 547 -33.14 -4.28 -1.63
C ILE A 547 -31.65 -4.02 -1.94
N PRO A 548 -31.32 -3.43 -3.10
CA PRO A 548 -29.96 -3.03 -3.42
C PRO A 548 -29.37 -2.01 -2.45
N VAL A 549 -28.08 -2.17 -2.14
CA VAL A 549 -27.29 -1.24 -1.30
C VAL A 549 -26.42 -0.29 -2.13
N ARG A 550 -26.86 0.02 -3.35
CA ARG A 550 -26.11 0.88 -4.29
C ARG A 550 -26.00 2.34 -3.81
N ASP A 551 -27.04 2.85 -3.17
CA ASP A 551 -27.08 4.21 -2.65
C ASP A 551 -26.51 4.29 -1.23
N MET A 552 -25.23 3.95 -1.10
CA MET A 552 -24.53 3.95 0.19
C MET A 552 -24.49 5.33 0.85
N ARG A 553 -24.63 6.42 0.08
CA ARG A 553 -24.70 7.77 0.65
C ARG A 553 -25.98 7.94 1.47
N THR A 554 -27.15 7.70 0.87
CA THR A 554 -28.44 7.83 1.56
C THR A 554 -28.50 6.88 2.75
N ILE A 555 -28.01 5.65 2.60
CA ILE A 555 -27.93 4.69 3.71
C ILE A 555 -27.07 5.27 4.85
N ALA A 556 -25.84 5.73 4.56
CA ALA A 556 -24.93 6.26 5.57
C ALA A 556 -25.46 7.52 6.27
N GLU A 557 -26.12 8.43 5.54
CA GLU A 557 -26.73 9.64 6.11
C GLU A 557 -27.81 9.30 7.14
N ILE A 558 -28.72 8.40 6.80
CA ILE A 558 -29.81 7.99 7.69
C ILE A 558 -29.30 7.20 8.88
N LEU A 559 -28.28 6.37 8.68
CA LEU A 559 -27.61 5.65 9.77
C LEU A 559 -26.87 6.59 10.71
N ALA A 560 -26.24 7.66 10.21
CA ALA A 560 -25.58 8.66 11.06
C ALA A 560 -26.61 9.48 11.86
N GLU A 561 -27.73 9.86 11.24
CA GLU A 561 -28.80 10.59 11.92
C GLU A 561 -29.51 9.73 12.98
N THR A 562 -29.95 8.53 12.60
CA THR A 562 -30.79 7.66 13.43
C THR A 562 -29.95 6.84 14.42
N GLY A 563 -28.70 6.51 14.06
CA GLY A 563 -27.77 5.75 14.90
C GLY A 563 -27.47 6.43 16.24
N SER A 564 -27.52 7.77 16.27
CA SER A 564 -27.38 8.55 17.50
C SER A 564 -28.54 8.32 18.50
N ARG A 565 -29.71 7.90 18.00
CA ARG A 565 -30.93 7.67 18.80
C ARG A 565 -31.16 6.19 19.12
N SER A 566 -30.81 5.30 18.19
CA SER A 566 -31.01 3.86 18.34
C SER A 566 -29.89 3.08 17.65
N GLN A 567 -29.41 2.03 18.32
CA GLN A 567 -28.46 1.06 17.78
C GLN A 567 -29.17 -0.23 17.35
N ASP A 568 -30.49 -0.30 17.50
CA ASP A 568 -31.28 -1.46 17.08
C ASP A 568 -31.29 -1.58 15.56
N THR A 569 -30.74 -2.69 15.05
CA THR A 569 -30.63 -2.96 13.61
C THR A 569 -31.99 -3.03 12.93
N GLY A 570 -33.03 -3.48 13.61
CA GLY A 570 -34.40 -3.53 13.07
C GLY A 570 -34.95 -2.13 12.81
N ALA A 571 -34.90 -1.27 13.82
CA ALA A 571 -35.31 0.14 13.70
C ALA A 571 -34.49 0.91 12.65
N LEU A 572 -33.17 0.69 12.60
CA LEU A 572 -32.28 1.32 11.62
C LEU A 572 -32.60 0.85 10.19
N THR A 573 -32.87 -0.44 10.00
CA THR A 573 -33.28 -1.00 8.70
C THR A 573 -34.59 -0.36 8.23
N ALA A 574 -35.59 -0.24 9.12
CA ALA A 574 -36.86 0.40 8.79
C ALA A 574 -36.68 1.88 8.38
N ALA A 575 -35.85 2.64 9.09
CA ALA A 575 -35.56 4.03 8.75
C ALA A 575 -34.87 4.16 7.38
N VAL A 576 -33.89 3.30 7.10
CA VAL A 576 -33.18 3.28 5.81
C VAL A 576 -34.14 2.92 4.67
N ARG A 577 -35.05 1.95 4.86
CA ARG A 577 -36.06 1.59 3.84
C ARG A 577 -36.97 2.76 3.47
N VAL A 578 -37.39 3.56 4.46
CA VAL A 578 -38.22 4.75 4.20
C VAL A 578 -37.45 5.74 3.32
N ALA A 579 -36.17 5.99 3.61
CA ALA A 579 -35.34 6.89 2.81
C ALA A 579 -35.06 6.35 1.40
N LEU A 580 -34.88 5.04 1.27
CA LEU A 580 -34.71 4.34 -0.01
C LEU A 580 -36.03 4.12 -0.77
N GLY A 581 -37.18 4.62 -0.27
CA GLY A 581 -38.50 4.33 -0.84
C GLY A 581 -38.62 4.59 -2.35
N ARG A 582 -37.97 5.64 -2.86
CA ARG A 582 -37.92 5.92 -4.31
C ARG A 582 -37.22 4.80 -5.09
N SER A 583 -36.10 4.30 -4.57
CA SER A 583 -35.33 3.21 -5.18
C SER A 583 -36.10 1.88 -5.11
N ILE A 584 -36.74 1.60 -3.97
CA ILE A 584 -37.53 0.37 -3.78
C ILE A 584 -38.69 0.31 -4.77
N ILE A 585 -39.47 1.40 -4.90
CA ILE A 585 -40.59 1.45 -5.85
C ILE A 585 -40.11 1.32 -7.29
N GLN A 586 -39.00 1.99 -7.66
CA GLN A 586 -38.40 1.85 -8.98
C GLN A 586 -37.90 0.43 -9.26
N HIS A 587 -37.36 -0.26 -8.25
CA HIS A 587 -36.87 -1.63 -8.38
C HIS A 587 -38.02 -2.62 -8.62
N ILE A 588 -39.15 -2.43 -7.94
CA ILE A 588 -40.33 -3.31 -8.06
C ILE A 588 -41.13 -3.01 -9.34
N ASN A 589 -41.43 -1.74 -9.61
CA ASN A 589 -42.38 -1.35 -10.66
C ASN A 589 -41.72 -0.85 -11.96
N GLY A 590 -40.40 -0.67 -11.97
CA GLY A 590 -39.71 -0.02 -13.07
C GLY A 590 -40.27 1.38 -13.36
N MET A 591 -40.58 1.65 -14.62
CA MET A 591 -41.18 2.92 -15.09
C MET A 591 -42.71 2.85 -15.22
N GLY A 592 -43.36 1.82 -14.65
CA GLY A 592 -44.81 1.67 -14.71
C GLY A 592 -45.55 2.82 -14.01
N SER A 593 -46.68 3.26 -14.56
CA SER A 593 -47.51 4.32 -13.98
C SER A 593 -48.37 3.86 -12.81
N GLU A 594 -48.65 2.56 -12.73
CA GLU A 594 -49.44 1.93 -11.66
C GLU A 594 -48.61 0.85 -11.00
N VAL A 595 -48.67 0.77 -9.66
CA VAL A 595 -47.98 -0.26 -8.87
C VAL A 595 -49.01 -1.33 -8.50
N GLN A 596 -48.82 -2.56 -8.99
CA GLN A 596 -49.67 -3.69 -8.60
C GLN A 596 -49.25 -4.20 -7.22
N VAL A 597 -50.17 -4.15 -6.26
CA VAL A 597 -49.91 -4.55 -4.87
C VAL A 597 -50.96 -5.54 -4.39
N ILE A 598 -50.55 -6.45 -3.52
CA ILE A 598 -51.44 -7.29 -2.73
C ILE A 598 -51.59 -6.61 -1.37
N THR A 599 -52.83 -6.39 -0.92
CA THR A 599 -53.14 -5.78 0.37
C THR A 599 -53.78 -6.80 1.30
N LEU A 600 -53.60 -6.62 2.61
CA LEU A 600 -54.34 -7.39 3.61
C LEU A 600 -55.78 -6.88 3.68
N ASP A 601 -56.71 -7.79 3.99
CA ASP A 601 -58.07 -7.38 4.36
C ASP A 601 -58.03 -6.56 5.66
N PRO A 602 -58.79 -5.45 5.77
CA PRO A 602 -58.76 -4.58 6.95
C PRO A 602 -59.02 -5.31 8.28
N SER A 603 -59.84 -6.37 8.28
CA SER A 603 -60.11 -7.14 9.49
C SER A 603 -58.89 -7.98 9.91
N LEU A 604 -58.17 -8.54 8.95
CA LEU A 604 -56.93 -9.28 9.19
C LEU A 604 -55.83 -8.35 9.68
N GLU A 605 -55.70 -7.16 9.09
CA GLU A 605 -54.74 -6.15 9.53
C GLU A 605 -54.95 -5.76 11.01
N GLN A 606 -56.20 -5.50 11.40
CA GLN A 606 -56.53 -5.16 12.79
C GLN A 606 -56.18 -6.28 13.77
N ILE A 607 -56.44 -7.55 13.39
CA ILE A 607 -56.09 -8.72 14.20
C ILE A 607 -54.58 -8.82 14.39
N LEU A 608 -53.80 -8.62 13.32
CA LEU A 608 -52.34 -8.65 13.37
C LEU A 608 -51.77 -7.53 14.24
N GLN A 609 -52.27 -6.30 14.10
CA GLN A 609 -51.85 -5.17 14.92
C GLN A 609 -52.12 -5.40 16.42
N THR A 610 -53.31 -5.94 16.75
CA THR A 610 -53.67 -6.28 18.13
C THR A 610 -52.77 -7.39 18.70
N SER A 611 -52.42 -8.37 17.86
CA SER A 611 -51.52 -9.47 18.23
C SER A 611 -50.08 -9.01 18.45
N ILE A 612 -49.59 -8.01 17.71
CA ILE A 612 -48.26 -7.42 17.90
C ILE A 612 -48.20 -6.59 19.19
N GLN A 613 -49.27 -5.85 19.49
CA GLN A 613 -49.39 -5.10 20.74
C GLN A 613 -49.43 -6.05 21.95
N SER A 614 -50.22 -7.13 21.88
CA SER A 614 -50.27 -8.13 22.96
C SER A 614 -48.92 -8.84 23.15
N LEU A 615 -48.18 -9.13 22.08
CA LEU A 615 -46.84 -9.73 22.16
C LEU A 615 -45.85 -8.83 22.93
N SER A 616 -45.93 -7.52 22.69
CA SER A 616 -45.08 -6.51 23.32
C SER A 616 -45.36 -6.39 24.83
N GLU A 617 -46.56 -6.77 25.26
CA GLU A 617 -47.00 -6.82 26.67
C GLU A 617 -46.85 -8.21 27.32
N GLY A 618 -46.22 -9.17 26.64
CA GLY A 618 -46.01 -10.54 27.15
C GLY A 618 -47.22 -11.47 27.00
N GLY A 619 -48.19 -11.11 26.18
CA GLY A 619 -49.37 -11.89 25.82
C GLY A 619 -49.13 -12.94 24.73
N ALA A 620 -50.16 -13.73 24.43
CA ALA A 620 -50.14 -14.72 23.35
C ALA A 620 -50.06 -14.03 21.97
N GLY A 621 -49.30 -14.63 21.05
CA GLY A 621 -49.15 -14.18 19.67
C GLY A 621 -50.22 -14.71 18.73
N ILE A 622 -49.89 -14.75 17.44
CA ILE A 622 -50.79 -15.23 16.38
C ILE A 622 -51.17 -16.70 16.63
N GLU A 623 -52.47 -17.01 16.64
CA GLU A 623 -52.95 -18.38 16.76
C GLU A 623 -52.48 -19.24 15.56
N PRO A 624 -51.99 -20.47 15.77
CA PRO A 624 -51.47 -21.32 14.69
C PRO A 624 -52.47 -21.55 13.53
N GLY A 625 -53.77 -21.65 13.83
CA GLY A 625 -54.81 -21.82 12.80
C GLY A 625 -55.07 -20.55 11.97
N LEU A 626 -54.73 -19.36 12.48
CA LEU A 626 -54.73 -18.14 11.67
C LEU A 626 -53.51 -18.10 10.75
N ALA A 627 -52.33 -18.46 11.26
CA ALA A 627 -51.10 -18.55 10.46
C ALA A 627 -51.23 -19.57 9.30
N GLU A 628 -51.80 -20.74 9.56
CA GLU A 628 -52.03 -21.75 8.51
C GLU A 628 -52.99 -21.26 7.41
N ARG A 629 -54.07 -20.56 7.80
CA ARG A 629 -55.01 -19.96 6.85
C ARG A 629 -54.37 -18.86 6.01
N MET A 630 -53.55 -18.01 6.62
CA MET A 630 -52.79 -16.98 5.89
C MET A 630 -51.84 -17.62 4.87
N HIS A 631 -51.12 -18.67 5.26
CA HIS A 631 -50.20 -19.36 4.36
C HIS A 631 -50.92 -20.00 3.16
N ARG A 632 -52.05 -20.67 3.41
CA ARG A 632 -52.88 -21.25 2.34
C ARG A 632 -53.40 -20.19 1.36
N SER A 633 -53.91 -19.08 1.89
CA SER A 633 -54.43 -17.96 1.08
C SER A 633 -53.37 -17.21 0.27
N LEU A 634 -52.08 -17.34 0.61
CA LEU A 634 -50.98 -16.78 -0.18
C LEU A 634 -50.50 -17.74 -1.29
N THR A 635 -50.81 -19.03 -1.15
CA THR A 635 -50.39 -20.09 -2.09
C THR A 635 -51.44 -20.34 -3.17
N GLU A 636 -52.71 -20.21 -2.79
CA GLU A 636 -53.88 -20.16 -3.70
C GLU A 636 -53.99 -18.78 -4.36
#